data_AF-T0JAJ9-F1
#
_entry.id   AF-T0JAJ9-F1
#
_cell.length_a   1.000
_cell.length_b   1.000
_cell.length_c   1.000
_cell.angle_alpha   90.00
_cell.angle_beta   90.00
_cell.angle_gamma   90.00
#
_symmetry.space_group_name_H-M   'P 1'
#
loop_
_entity.id
_entity.type
_entity.pdbx_description
1 polymer ?
#
loop_
_entity_poly.entity_id
_entity_poly.type
_entity_poly.pdbx_seq_one_letter_code
_entity_poly.pdbx_strand_id
1 'polypeptide(L)'
;MRFQVTLSQGFDTARRCTCSYCRMRGAVAVSARFGDMKITKGADKLSSYRFNTGAAQHFFCSLCGIYTHHQRRSNQAEYGINVACLDGVSPFDFTAVPVVDGVNHPNDVGGQARRIGTLRFDPTE
;
A
#
# COMPACT_ATOMS: atom_id res chain seq x y z
N MET A 1 -4.83 14.67 -6.75
CA MET A 1 -3.87 14.50 -5.64
C MET A 1 -2.46 14.46 -6.22
N ARG A 2 -1.49 15.15 -5.63
CA ARG A 2 -0.06 15.02 -5.98
C ARG A 2 0.76 14.92 -4.70
N PHE A 3 1.78 14.08 -4.70
CA PHE A 3 2.70 13.90 -3.59
C PHE A 3 4.10 13.60 -4.11
N GLN A 4 5.10 13.84 -3.28
CA GLN A 4 6.48 13.37 -3.45
C GLN A 4 6.77 12.35 -2.37
N VAL A 5 7.52 11.32 -2.70
CA VAL A 5 7.88 10.28 -1.73
C VAL A 5 9.26 9.69 -2.01
N THR A 6 10.03 9.46 -0.96
CA THR A 6 11.24 8.63 -1.00
C THR A 6 10.90 7.23 -0.50
N LEU A 7 11.08 6.22 -1.34
CA LEU A 7 10.80 4.83 -0.98
C LEU A 7 11.91 4.27 -0.09
N SER A 8 11.56 3.49 0.93
CA SER A 8 12.53 3.04 1.94
C SER A 8 13.56 2.04 1.40
N GLN A 9 13.17 1.22 0.43
CA GLN A 9 14.03 0.24 -0.27
C GLN A 9 13.59 0.13 -1.74
N GLY A 10 13.30 1.27 -2.38
CA GLY A 10 12.76 1.28 -3.74
C GLY A 10 11.53 0.37 -3.88
N PHE A 11 11.54 -0.47 -4.92
CA PHE A 11 10.47 -1.40 -5.24
C PHE A 11 10.57 -2.76 -4.54
N ASP A 12 11.65 -3.06 -3.81
CA ASP A 12 11.87 -4.37 -3.17
C ASP A 12 10.84 -4.70 -2.08
N THR A 13 10.15 -3.69 -1.58
CA THR A 13 9.09 -3.81 -0.57
C THR A 13 7.70 -4.03 -1.17
N ALA A 14 7.59 -4.11 -2.50
CA ALA A 14 6.33 -4.28 -3.21
C ALA A 14 5.61 -5.55 -2.74
N ARG A 15 4.35 -5.39 -2.32
CA ARG A 15 3.53 -6.51 -1.86
C ARG A 15 2.04 -6.22 -1.99
N ARG A 16 1.25 -7.29 -1.99
CA ARG A 16 -0.21 -7.26 -1.80
C ARG A 16 -0.59 -7.93 -0.49
N CYS A 17 -1.74 -7.53 0.06
CA CYS A 17 -2.27 -8.04 1.32
C CYS A 17 -3.67 -8.63 1.09
N THR A 18 -3.95 -9.77 1.72
CA THR A 18 -5.21 -10.52 1.53
C THR A 18 -6.32 -10.16 2.51
N CYS A 19 -6.10 -9.24 3.45
CA CYS A 19 -7.16 -8.83 4.38
C CYS A 19 -8.38 -8.32 3.61
N SER A 20 -9.54 -8.38 4.25
CA SER A 20 -10.84 -8.05 3.62
C SER A 20 -10.82 -6.69 2.90
N TYR A 21 -10.13 -5.69 3.47
CA TYR A 21 -10.02 -4.37 2.87
C TYR A 21 -8.99 -4.28 1.73
N CYS A 22 -7.78 -4.79 1.94
CA CYS A 22 -6.69 -4.70 0.97
C CYS A 22 -6.97 -5.51 -0.30
N ARG A 23 -7.63 -6.67 -0.17
CA ARG A 23 -8.00 -7.49 -1.33
C ARG A 23 -8.98 -6.77 -2.26
N MET A 24 -9.91 -5.98 -1.70
CA MET A 24 -10.87 -5.17 -2.49
C MET A 24 -10.19 -4.01 -3.20
N ARG A 25 -9.16 -3.39 -2.58
CA ARG A 25 -8.39 -2.31 -3.21
C ARG A 25 -7.52 -2.78 -4.36
N GLY A 26 -7.03 -4.01 -4.31
CA GLY A 26 -6.25 -4.60 -5.38
C GLY A 26 -4.84 -4.04 -5.60
N ALA A 27 -4.45 -2.97 -4.89
CA ALA A 27 -3.21 -2.25 -5.14
C ALA A 27 -1.96 -3.02 -4.68
N VAL A 28 -0.91 -2.97 -5.51
CA VAL A 28 0.47 -3.26 -5.12
C VAL A 28 0.99 -2.07 -4.32
N ALA A 29 1.55 -2.32 -3.13
CA ALA A 29 2.05 -1.26 -2.27
C ALA A 29 3.52 -1.44 -1.90
N VAL A 30 4.28 -0.34 -1.93
CA VAL A 30 5.68 -0.23 -1.49
C VAL A 30 5.78 0.57 -0.20
N SER A 31 6.86 0.40 0.56
CA SER A 31 7.09 1.10 1.82
C SER A 31 7.82 2.43 1.63
N ALA A 32 7.42 3.42 2.43
CA ALA A 32 8.14 4.67 2.67
C ALA A 32 8.07 4.98 4.18
N ARG A 33 9.04 5.71 4.73
CA ARG A 33 8.94 6.15 6.13
C ARG A 33 7.97 7.32 6.24
N PHE A 34 7.39 7.52 7.43
CA PHE A 34 6.40 8.57 7.68
C PHE A 34 6.88 9.97 7.25
N GLY A 35 8.15 10.31 7.50
CA GLY A 35 8.73 11.61 7.13
C GLY A 35 9.15 11.74 5.66
N ASP A 36 9.13 10.64 4.90
CA ASP A 36 9.66 10.59 3.54
C ASP A 36 8.59 10.89 2.48
N MET A 37 7.36 11.22 2.88
CA MET A 37 6.25 11.55 1.98
C MET A 37 5.71 12.96 2.25
N LYS A 38 5.49 13.72 1.19
CA LYS A 38 4.89 15.06 1.25
C LYS A 38 3.79 15.22 0.22
N ILE A 39 2.59 15.59 0.65
CA ILE A 39 1.50 16.00 -0.26
C ILE A 39 1.82 17.39 -0.80
N THR A 40 1.88 17.53 -2.12
CA THR A 40 2.22 18.79 -2.80
C THR A 40 0.98 19.48 -3.38
N LYS A 41 -0.10 18.75 -3.65
CA LYS A 41 -1.36 19.34 -4.13
C LYS A 41 -2.60 18.49 -3.78
N GLY A 42 -3.66 19.17 -3.36
CA GLY A 42 -5.00 18.60 -3.17
C GLY A 42 -5.22 17.94 -1.81
N ALA A 43 -4.48 18.33 -0.77
CA ALA A 43 -4.64 17.82 0.59
C ALA A 43 -6.08 17.97 1.11
N ASP A 44 -6.79 19.03 0.70
CA ASP A 44 -8.20 19.29 1.00
C ASP A 44 -9.17 18.25 0.39
N LYS A 45 -8.71 17.48 -0.59
CA LYS A 45 -9.45 16.37 -1.22
C LYS A 45 -8.98 15.00 -0.76
N LEU A 46 -8.10 14.93 0.24
CA LEU A 46 -7.68 13.65 0.82
C LEU A 46 -8.65 13.23 1.91
N SER A 47 -9.38 12.14 1.67
CA SER A 47 -10.17 11.48 2.70
C SER A 47 -9.36 10.34 3.33
N SER A 48 -9.71 9.99 4.57
CA SER A 48 -9.11 8.86 5.26
C SER A 48 -10.16 7.91 5.82
N TYR A 49 -9.83 6.63 5.88
CA TYR A 49 -10.67 5.58 6.43
C TYR A 49 -9.86 4.72 7.40
N ARG A 50 -10.44 4.45 8.57
CA ARG A 50 -9.93 3.55 9.60
C ARG A 50 -11.00 2.50 9.89
N PHE A 51 -10.60 1.26 10.10
CA PHE A 51 -11.51 0.15 10.40
C PHE A 51 -10.86 -0.86 11.34
N ASN A 52 -11.65 -1.83 11.82
CA ASN A 52 -11.20 -2.86 12.75
C ASN A 52 -10.54 -2.23 14.00
N THR A 53 -9.25 -2.46 14.25
CA THR A 53 -8.52 -1.87 15.39
C THR A 53 -8.30 -0.36 15.28
N GLY A 54 -8.65 0.25 14.14
CA GLY A 54 -8.43 1.67 13.88
C GLY A 54 -6.97 2.07 13.66
N ALA A 55 -6.02 1.15 13.78
CA ALA A 55 -4.58 1.46 13.76
C ALA A 55 -4.07 1.87 12.36
N ALA A 56 -4.48 1.17 11.30
CA ALA A 56 -4.15 1.61 9.94
C ALA A 56 -5.03 2.80 9.53
N GLN A 57 -4.43 3.77 8.84
CA GLN A 57 -5.14 4.90 8.23
C GLN A 57 -5.01 4.85 6.73
N HIS A 58 -6.12 4.64 6.02
CA HIS A 58 -6.13 4.48 4.58
C HIS A 58 -6.58 5.75 3.88
N PHE A 59 -5.72 6.37 3.08
CA PHE A 59 -6.00 7.64 2.42
C PHE A 59 -6.39 7.47 0.94
N PHE A 60 -7.36 8.25 0.48
CA PHE A 60 -7.83 8.22 -0.91
C PHE A 60 -8.38 9.58 -1.33
N CYS A 61 -8.43 9.83 -2.63
CA CYS A 61 -9.02 11.06 -3.17
C CYS A 61 -10.55 11.01 -3.02
N SER A 62 -11.15 12.02 -2.38
CA SER A 62 -12.60 12.12 -2.21
C SER A 62 -13.36 12.34 -3.52
N LEU A 63 -12.68 12.81 -4.57
CA LEU A 63 -13.29 13.12 -5.87
C LEU A 63 -13.28 11.94 -6.83
N CYS A 64 -12.16 11.22 -6.93
CA CYS A 64 -12.01 10.11 -7.89
C CYS A 64 -11.90 8.73 -7.23
N GLY A 65 -11.90 8.65 -5.90
CA GLY A 65 -11.80 7.38 -5.15
C GLY A 65 -10.42 6.71 -5.14
N ILE A 66 -9.44 7.23 -5.90
CA ILE A 66 -8.12 6.60 -6.01
C ILE A 66 -7.41 6.59 -4.65
N TYR A 67 -7.08 5.37 -4.21
CA TYR A 67 -6.24 5.09 -3.06
C TYR A 67 -4.78 5.46 -3.36
N THR A 68 -4.22 6.39 -2.57
CA THR A 68 -2.83 6.85 -2.76
C THR A 68 -1.87 6.16 -1.80
N HIS A 69 -2.15 6.19 -0.51
CA HIS A 69 -1.26 5.64 0.52
C HIS A 69 -2.03 5.30 1.79
N HIS A 70 -1.40 4.54 2.70
CA HIS A 70 -1.95 4.28 4.02
C HIS A 70 -0.86 4.20 5.07
N GLN A 71 -1.13 4.67 6.29
CA GLN A 71 -0.31 4.37 7.46
C GLN A 71 -0.49 2.90 7.82
N ARG A 72 0.59 2.14 7.91
CA ARG A 72 0.54 0.69 8.08
C ARG A 72 0.12 0.32 9.49
N ARG A 73 -0.71 -0.72 9.62
CA ARG A 73 -1.05 -1.33 10.91
C ARG A 73 0.18 -1.92 11.62
N SER A 74 1.02 -2.64 10.88
CA SER A 74 2.19 -3.37 11.41
C SER A 74 3.31 -2.45 11.89
N ASN A 75 3.45 -1.26 11.30
CA ASN A 75 4.45 -0.27 11.67
C ASN A 75 3.88 1.14 11.43
N GLN A 76 3.54 1.84 12.51
CA GLN A 76 2.94 3.17 12.44
C GLN A 76 3.90 4.25 11.91
N ALA A 77 5.20 3.96 11.86
CA ALA A 77 6.21 4.84 11.28
C ALA A 77 6.39 4.63 9.76
N GLU A 78 5.59 3.76 9.13
CA GLU A 78 5.63 3.50 7.69
C GLU A 78 4.31 3.81 6.99
N TYR A 79 4.45 4.30 5.76
CA TYR A 79 3.41 4.31 4.77
C TYR A 79 3.52 3.13 3.80
N GLY A 80 2.38 2.61 3.35
CA GLY A 80 2.27 1.83 2.13
C GLY A 80 1.76 2.72 1.00
N ILE A 81 2.57 2.93 -0.04
CA ILE A 81 2.27 3.76 -1.21
C ILE A 81 1.75 2.87 -2.34
N ASN A 82 0.62 3.24 -2.95
CA ASN A 82 0.13 2.60 -4.16
C ASN A 82 1.09 2.88 -5.33
N VAL A 83 1.73 1.85 -5.88
CA VAL A 83 2.73 2.02 -6.96
C VAL A 83 2.12 2.65 -8.20
N ALA A 84 0.84 2.40 -8.48
CA ALA A 84 0.12 2.96 -9.63
C ALA A 84 -0.11 4.48 -9.53
N CYS A 85 0.21 5.09 -8.39
CA CYS A 85 0.19 6.54 -8.19
C CYS A 85 1.57 7.19 -8.34
N LEU A 86 2.61 6.43 -8.66
CA LEU A 86 3.95 6.94 -8.94
C LEU A 86 4.08 7.20 -10.44
N ASP A 87 4.68 8.33 -10.80
CA ASP A 87 4.84 8.71 -12.20
C ASP A 87 5.68 7.66 -12.95
N GLY A 88 5.15 7.18 -14.08
CA GLY A 88 5.82 6.19 -14.92
C GLY A 88 5.83 4.76 -14.38
N VAL A 89 5.04 4.45 -13.36
CA VAL A 89 4.98 3.11 -12.75
C VAL A 89 3.59 2.51 -12.89
N SER A 90 3.54 1.30 -13.43
CA SER A 90 2.35 0.46 -13.54
C SER A 90 2.45 -0.73 -12.57
N PRO A 91 1.34 -1.18 -11.95
CA PRO A 91 1.35 -2.42 -11.17
C PRO A 91 1.66 -3.66 -12.03
N PHE A 92 1.57 -3.54 -13.36
CA PHE A 92 1.91 -4.60 -14.33
C PHE A 92 3.41 -4.62 -14.70
N ASP A 93 4.21 -3.66 -14.23
CA ASP A 93 5.67 -3.70 -14.42
C ASP A 93 6.35 -4.74 -13.50
N PHE A 94 5.60 -5.33 -12.57
CA PHE A 94 6.07 -6.33 -11.62
C PHE A 94 5.74 -7.73 -12.13
N THR A 95 6.74 -8.48 -12.58
CA THR A 95 6.59 -9.89 -13.00
C THR A 95 6.14 -10.80 -11.84
N ALA A 96 6.52 -10.47 -10.61
CA ALA A 96 6.13 -11.20 -9.41
C ALA A 96 5.92 -10.25 -8.22
N VAL A 97 4.76 -10.36 -7.57
CA VAL A 97 4.43 -9.59 -6.36
C VAL A 97 4.13 -10.54 -5.19
N PRO A 98 4.92 -10.51 -4.10
CA PRO A 98 4.63 -11.24 -2.88
C PRO A 98 3.25 -10.89 -2.31
N VAL A 99 2.52 -11.92 -1.87
CA VAL A 99 1.22 -11.77 -1.21
C VAL A 99 1.38 -12.13 0.27
N VAL A 100 1.13 -11.17 1.15
CA VAL A 100 1.18 -11.35 2.61
C VAL A 100 -0.20 -11.67 3.18
N ASP A 101 -0.21 -12.50 4.22
CA ASP A 101 -1.41 -12.86 4.96
C ASP A 101 -1.92 -11.67 5.78
N GLY A 102 -2.96 -11.03 5.25
CA GLY A 102 -3.64 -9.96 5.97
C GLY A 102 -4.77 -10.44 6.85
N VAL A 103 -5.22 -11.68 6.68
CA VAL A 103 -6.30 -12.28 7.48
C VAL A 103 -5.73 -12.68 8.84
N ASN A 104 -4.54 -13.30 8.84
CA ASN A 104 -3.77 -13.63 10.04
C ASN A 104 -2.63 -12.62 10.24
N HIS A 105 -2.97 -11.36 10.52
CA HIS A 105 -1.99 -10.29 10.62
C HIS A 105 -1.06 -10.52 11.83
N PRO A 106 0.26 -10.19 11.74
CA PRO A 106 1.23 -10.47 12.81
C PRO A 106 0.85 -9.87 14.17
N ASN A 107 0.25 -8.68 14.18
CA ASN A 107 -0.25 -8.07 15.43
C ASN A 107 -1.43 -8.81 16.08
N ASP A 108 -2.10 -9.74 15.38
CA ASP A 108 -3.20 -10.56 15.91
C ASP A 108 -2.69 -11.92 16.40
N VAL A 109 -1.82 -12.57 15.62
CA VAL A 109 -1.39 -13.95 15.86
C VAL A 109 0.00 -14.07 16.47
N GLY A 110 0.71 -12.95 16.63
CA GLY A 110 2.12 -12.92 17.04
C GLY A 110 3.08 -13.33 15.92
N GLY A 111 4.34 -12.92 16.03
CA GLY A 111 5.40 -13.29 15.08
C GLY A 111 5.51 -12.38 13.85
N GLN A 112 6.12 -12.90 12.80
CA GLN A 112 6.42 -12.16 11.57
C GLN A 112 5.30 -12.25 10.53
N ALA A 113 5.26 -11.27 9.61
CA ALA A 113 4.32 -11.29 8.51
C ALA A 113 4.55 -12.51 7.61
N ARG A 114 3.53 -13.34 7.46
CA ARG A 114 3.59 -14.55 6.63
C ARG A 114 3.32 -14.22 5.16
N ARG A 115 4.17 -14.72 4.25
CA ARG A 115 3.86 -14.78 2.81
C ARG A 115 3.00 -16.02 2.53
N ILE A 116 1.89 -15.83 1.84
CA ILE A 116 0.95 -16.92 1.50
C ILE A 116 0.83 -17.15 0.00
N GLY A 117 1.53 -16.35 -0.81
CA GLY A 117 1.55 -16.56 -2.25
C GLY A 117 2.37 -15.52 -2.99
N THR A 118 2.22 -15.57 -4.30
CA THR A 118 2.82 -14.64 -5.26
C THR A 118 1.82 -14.45 -6.38
N LEU A 119 1.50 -13.20 -6.74
CA LEU A 119 0.85 -12.93 -8.02
C LEU A 119 1.93 -12.79 -9.08
N ARG A 120 1.72 -13.41 -10.23
CA ARG A 120 2.60 -13.29 -11.39
C ARG A 120 1.87 -12.57 -12.50
N PHE A 121 2.60 -11.72 -13.21
CA PHE A 121 2.15 -11.09 -14.43
C PHE A 121 3.06 -11.55 -15.56
N ASP A 122 2.47 -12.24 -16.52
CA ASP A 122 3.13 -12.73 -17.71
C ASP A 122 2.56 -11.95 -18.91
N PRO A 123 3.31 -10.99 -19.49
CA PRO A 123 2.87 -10.25 -20.66
C PRO A 123 2.73 -11.21 -21.84
N THR A 124 1.72 -10.98 -22.69
CA THR A 124 1.39 -11.89 -23.79
C THR A 124 2.39 -11.81 -24.95
N GLU A 125 2.97 -10.63 -25.20
CA GLU A 125 4.02 -10.26 -26.17
C GLU A 125 4.11 -8.73 -26.19
#